data_AF-A0A6J4TW68-F1
#
_entry.id   AF-A0A6J4TW68-F1
#
_cell.length_a   1.000
_cell.length_b   1.000
_cell.length_c   1.000
_cell.angle_alpha   90.00
_cell.angle_beta   90.00
_cell.angle_gamma   90.00
#
_symmetry.space_group_name_H-M   'P 1'
#
loop_
_entity.id
_entity.type
_entity.pdbx_description
1 polymer ?
#
loop_
_entity_poly.entity_id
_entity_poly.type
_entity_poly.pdbx_seq_one_letter_code
_entity_poly.pdbx_strand_id
1 'polypeptide(L)'
;MRYPDETIDLTAGMQEPAGPIIGGRPLRGENVNAGGKPYPLGVYAYRVRAVNGLSVVGGPSPLVYTFPAAVQGVAAREEGRDQTRLRWEASKQAGIKGYLVYRQQGRYDKEPMVRLTPEAIAGTEFLDESSGDKTRRYEVVAVDALGQEGEPSQPVWSRRQYREFYKPYVDAWHQ
;
A
#
# COMPACT_ATOMS: atom_id res chain seq x y z
N MET A 1 36.95 11.74 10.67
CA MET A 1 36.93 10.51 11.47
C MET A 1 35.73 9.69 11.02
N ARG A 2 35.92 8.59 10.27
CA ARG A 2 34.85 7.67 9.90
C ARG A 2 34.75 6.63 11.04
N TYR A 3 33.56 6.39 11.56
CA TYR A 3 33.27 5.23 12.42
C TYR A 3 32.72 4.13 11.50
N PRO A 4 33.57 3.23 10.95
CA PRO A 4 33.05 2.01 10.36
C PRO A 4 32.53 1.13 11.49
N ASP A 5 31.22 0.91 11.52
CA ASP A 5 30.63 -0.13 12.38
C ASP A 5 30.92 -1.48 11.72
N GLU A 6 32.00 -2.12 12.17
CA GLU A 6 32.44 -3.44 11.70
C GLU A 6 31.72 -4.59 12.42
N THR A 7 30.76 -4.30 13.31
CA THR A 7 30.04 -5.34 14.07
C THR A 7 28.91 -5.99 13.29
N ILE A 8 28.53 -5.42 12.13
CA ILE A 8 27.50 -5.96 11.25
C ILE A 8 28.17 -6.67 10.07
N ASP A 9 28.25 -8.00 10.15
CA ASP A 9 28.68 -8.82 9.03
C ASP A 9 27.54 -8.97 8.00
N LEU A 10 27.56 -8.12 6.97
CA LEU A 10 26.62 -8.17 5.85
C LEU A 10 26.88 -9.34 4.88
N THR A 11 27.97 -10.09 5.07
CA THR A 11 28.35 -11.23 4.22
C THR A 11 27.83 -12.57 4.74
N ALA A 12 27.36 -12.62 6.00
CA ALA A 12 26.80 -13.82 6.64
C ALA A 12 25.49 -14.33 6.01
N GLY A 13 24.97 -13.64 4.98
CA GLY A 13 23.67 -13.91 4.38
C GLY A 13 22.51 -13.53 5.31
N MET A 14 21.27 -13.58 4.79
CA MET A 14 20.10 -13.48 5.66
C MET A 14 20.04 -14.72 6.55
N GLN A 15 20.38 -14.57 7.83
CA GLN A 15 20.01 -15.58 8.82
C GLN A 15 18.49 -15.56 8.97
N GLU A 16 17.84 -16.73 8.95
CA GLU A 16 16.46 -16.80 9.38
C GLU A 16 16.40 -16.25 10.81
N PRO A 17 15.63 -15.17 11.05
CA PRO A 17 15.41 -14.75 12.42
C PRO A 17 14.77 -15.93 13.16
N ALA A 18 15.10 -16.10 14.44
CA ALA A 18 14.30 -16.97 15.29
C ALA A 18 12.82 -16.65 15.02
N GLY A 19 12.01 -17.70 14.80
CA GLY A 19 10.60 -17.56 14.43
C GLY A 19 9.91 -16.50 15.30
N PRO A 20 8.91 -15.77 14.77
CA PRO A 20 8.44 -14.52 15.34
C PRO A 20 8.38 -14.58 16.86
N ILE A 21 9.19 -13.77 17.53
CA ILE A 21 9.02 -13.54 18.96
C ILE A 21 7.70 -12.79 19.07
N ILE A 22 6.59 -13.52 19.13
CA ILE A 22 5.27 -12.95 19.37
C ILE A 22 5.36 -12.41 20.79
N GLY A 23 5.64 -11.11 20.95
CA GLY A 23 6.16 -10.49 22.19
C GLY A 23 5.49 -10.96 23.50
N GLY A 24 5.86 -12.16 23.96
CA GLY A 24 5.21 -12.90 25.03
C GLY A 24 3.71 -13.20 24.88
N ARG A 25 3.09 -13.12 23.69
CA ARG A 25 1.62 -13.33 23.55
C ARG A 25 1.29 -14.51 22.63
N PRO A 26 0.52 -15.52 23.07
CA PRO A 26 0.00 -16.53 22.16
C PRO A 26 -0.94 -15.90 21.13
N LEU A 27 -0.98 -16.48 19.92
CA LEU A 27 -1.99 -16.14 18.92
C LEU A 27 -3.39 -16.32 19.52
N ARG A 28 -4.14 -15.22 19.66
CA ARG A 28 -5.52 -15.24 20.16
C ARG A 28 -6.48 -15.71 19.07
N GLY A 29 -7.69 -16.12 19.45
CA GLY A 29 -8.72 -16.75 18.60
C GLY A 29 -9.02 -16.05 17.26
N GLU A 30 -8.69 -14.78 17.11
CA GLU A 30 -8.80 -14.01 15.86
C GLU A 30 -7.79 -14.45 14.78
N ASN A 31 -6.71 -15.14 15.17
CA ASN A 31 -5.64 -15.59 14.29
C ASN A 31 -5.74 -17.08 13.94
N VAL A 32 -6.80 -17.76 14.39
CA VAL A 32 -7.08 -19.15 14.07
C VAL A 32 -8.50 -19.28 13.54
N ASN A 33 -8.69 -20.10 12.52
CA ASN A 33 -10.04 -20.41 12.04
C ASN A 33 -10.79 -21.29 13.05
N ALA A 34 -12.08 -21.55 12.78
CA ALA A 34 -12.93 -22.40 13.63
C ALA A 34 -12.36 -23.82 13.87
N GLY A 35 -11.41 -24.29 13.06
CA GLY A 35 -10.72 -25.57 13.21
C GLY A 35 -9.34 -25.48 13.86
N GLY A 36 -8.96 -24.35 14.46
CA GLY A 36 -7.69 -24.16 15.15
C GLY A 36 -6.46 -24.01 14.25
N LYS A 37 -6.63 -23.98 12.92
CA LYS A 37 -5.55 -23.68 11.98
C LYS A 37 -5.34 -22.17 11.90
N PRO A 38 -4.11 -21.68 11.63
CA PRO A 38 -3.87 -20.26 11.38
C PRO A 38 -4.86 -19.70 10.35
N TYR A 39 -5.45 -18.55 10.66
CA TYR A 39 -6.38 -17.88 9.76
C TYR A 39 -5.61 -17.34 8.55
N PRO A 40 -5.97 -17.70 7.30
CA PRO A 40 -5.17 -17.36 6.12
C PRO A 40 -5.14 -15.85 5.82
N LEU A 41 -6.09 -15.07 6.34
CA LEU A 41 -6.12 -13.61 6.25
C LEU A 41 -5.63 -12.93 7.54
N GLY A 42 -4.88 -13.66 8.38
CA GLY A 42 -4.28 -13.08 9.58
C GLY A 42 -3.28 -12.00 9.20
N VAL A 43 -3.55 -10.76 9.62
CA VAL A 43 -2.62 -9.65 9.46
C VAL A 43 -1.63 -9.64 10.62
N TYR A 44 -0.36 -9.79 10.29
CA TYR A 44 0.74 -9.72 11.27
C TYR A 44 1.53 -8.44 11.05
N ALA A 45 2.07 -7.90 12.14
CA ALA A 45 3.02 -6.81 12.10
C ALA A 45 4.36 -7.29 12.67
N TYR A 46 5.41 -7.19 11.85
CA TYR A 46 6.78 -7.53 12.22
C TYR A 46 7.57 -6.25 12.47
N ARG A 47 8.54 -6.34 13.39
CA ARG A 47 9.61 -5.34 13.54
C ARG A 47 10.87 -6.06 13.95
N VAL A 48 12.01 -5.57 13.49
CA VAL A 48 13.31 -6.10 13.84
C VAL A 48 13.95 -5.24 14.92
N ARG A 49 14.82 -5.86 15.73
CA ARG A 49 15.67 -5.17 16.70
C ARG A 49 17.08 -5.69 16.52
N ALA A 50 18.04 -4.79 16.40
CA ALA A 50 19.44 -5.16 16.37
C ALA A 50 19.89 -5.62 17.77
N VAL A 51 20.71 -6.65 17.83
CA VAL A 51 21.37 -7.11 19.05
C VAL A 51 22.87 -7.10 18.75
N ASN A 52 23.65 -6.36 19.55
CA ASN A 52 25.10 -6.30 19.33
C ASN A 52 25.83 -7.51 19.96
N GLY A 53 27.15 -7.60 19.76
CA GLY A 53 27.98 -8.69 20.31
C GLY A 53 28.01 -8.80 21.84
N LEU A 54 27.49 -7.78 22.56
CA LEU A 54 27.34 -7.78 24.02
C LEU A 54 25.90 -8.13 24.46
N SER A 55 25.05 -8.63 23.55
CA SER A 55 23.63 -8.92 23.78
C SER A 55 22.77 -7.69 24.15
N VAL A 56 23.25 -6.48 23.86
CA VAL A 56 22.48 -5.24 24.06
C VAL A 56 21.51 -5.06 22.90
N VAL A 57 20.24 -4.84 23.22
CA VAL A 57 19.16 -4.71 22.24
C VAL A 57 18.95 -3.23 21.88
N GLY A 58 19.06 -2.92 20.59
CA GLY A 58 18.78 -1.60 20.03
C GLY A 58 17.29 -1.26 19.96
N GLY A 59 16.99 -0.05 19.46
CA GLY A 59 15.62 0.38 19.20
C GLY A 59 14.90 -0.53 18.19
N PRO A 60 13.56 -0.59 18.24
CA PRO A 60 12.78 -1.29 17.22
C PRO A 60 12.86 -0.58 15.86
N SER A 61 12.83 -1.35 14.78
CA SER A 61 12.51 -0.85 13.44
C SER A 61 11.06 -0.36 13.34
N PRO A 62 10.70 0.33 12.24
CA PRO A 62 9.29 0.47 11.85
C PRO A 62 8.58 -0.88 11.76
N LEU A 63 7.25 -0.86 11.91
CA LEU A 63 6.40 -2.02 11.68
C LEU A 63 6.30 -2.31 10.18
N VAL A 64 6.28 -3.59 9.84
CA VAL A 64 6.00 -4.10 8.49
C VAL A 64 4.84 -5.06 8.60
N TYR A 65 3.80 -4.83 7.80
CA TYR A 65 2.60 -5.66 7.80
C TYR A 65 2.68 -6.78 6.76
N THR A 66 1.90 -7.85 6.95
CA THR A 66 1.79 -8.96 5.98
C THR A 66 0.81 -8.71 4.86
N PHE A 67 0.06 -7.61 4.89
CA PHE A 67 -0.75 -7.17 3.77
C PHE A 67 0.10 -6.34 2.79
N PRO A 68 -0.37 -6.12 1.55
CA PRO A 68 0.35 -5.31 0.57
C PRO A 68 0.63 -3.88 1.03
N ALA A 69 1.82 -3.38 0.74
CA ALA A 69 2.17 -1.98 0.97
C ALA A 69 1.42 -1.06 -0.01
N ALA A 70 1.37 0.23 0.31
CA ALA A 70 0.75 1.24 -0.53
C ALA A 70 1.29 1.21 -1.97
N VAL A 71 0.39 1.24 -2.95
CA VAL A 71 0.74 1.34 -4.36
C VAL A 71 1.41 2.70 -4.62
N GLN A 72 2.48 2.69 -5.41
CA GLN A 72 3.28 3.87 -5.72
C GLN A 72 3.03 4.37 -7.15
N GLY A 73 3.46 5.59 -7.43
CA GLY A 73 3.40 6.18 -8.78
C GLY A 73 1.99 6.35 -9.33
N VAL A 74 0.97 6.41 -8.45
CA VAL A 74 -0.42 6.63 -8.87
C VAL A 74 -0.53 8.03 -9.49
N ALA A 75 -1.15 8.13 -10.67
CA ALA A 75 -1.40 9.38 -11.36
C ALA A 75 -2.75 9.32 -12.10
N ALA A 76 -3.39 10.48 -12.24
CA ALA A 76 -4.62 10.65 -12.99
C ALA A 76 -4.41 11.52 -14.22
N ARG A 77 -5.24 11.29 -15.22
CA ARG A 77 -5.34 12.09 -16.45
C ARG A 77 -6.80 12.20 -16.83
N GLU A 78 -7.29 13.42 -17.00
CA GLU A 78 -8.63 13.63 -17.52
C GLU A 78 -8.69 13.30 -19.02
N GLU A 79 -9.67 12.51 -19.42
CA GLU A 79 -9.97 12.19 -20.83
C GLU A 79 -11.37 12.72 -21.15
N GLY A 80 -11.48 13.55 -22.20
CA GLY A 80 -12.75 14.20 -22.55
C GLY A 80 -13.32 15.07 -21.42
N ARG A 81 -14.66 15.15 -21.34
CA ARG A 81 -15.36 15.97 -20.33
C ARG A 81 -15.68 15.22 -19.04
N ASP A 82 -15.81 13.91 -19.10
CA ASP A 82 -16.48 13.09 -18.10
C ASP A 82 -15.68 11.83 -17.69
N GLN A 83 -14.51 11.59 -18.28
CA GLN A 83 -13.70 10.41 -17.98
C GLN A 83 -12.38 10.78 -17.29
N THR A 84 -11.88 9.87 -16.46
CA THR A 84 -10.56 9.98 -15.82
C THR A 84 -9.82 8.66 -15.98
N ARG A 85 -8.64 8.69 -16.60
CA ARG A 85 -7.73 7.56 -16.62
C ARG A 85 -6.78 7.63 -15.44
N LEU A 86 -6.59 6.50 -14.78
CA LEU A 86 -5.61 6.28 -13.73
C LEU A 86 -4.52 5.35 -14.25
N ARG A 87 -3.30 5.56 -13.77
CA ARG A 87 -2.18 4.63 -13.90
C ARG A 87 -1.39 4.58 -12.62
N TRP A 88 -0.68 3.49 -12.40
CA TRP A 88 0.21 3.32 -11.25
C TRP A 88 1.39 2.41 -11.57
N GLU A 89 2.36 2.35 -10.68
CA GLU A 89 3.46 1.39 -10.79
C GLU A 89 3.02 0.02 -10.25
N ALA A 90 3.40 -1.06 -10.96
CA ALA A 90 3.19 -2.40 -10.44
C ALA A 90 3.92 -2.56 -9.09
N SER A 91 3.22 -3.10 -8.10
CA SER A 91 3.82 -3.43 -6.81
C SER A 91 4.93 -4.45 -7.00
N LYS A 92 6.08 -4.20 -6.33
CA LYS A 92 7.25 -5.08 -6.35
C LYS A 92 7.15 -6.20 -5.32
N GLN A 93 6.08 -6.22 -4.52
CA GLN A 93 5.84 -7.28 -3.55
C GLN A 93 5.44 -8.57 -4.27
N ALA A 94 5.92 -9.70 -3.78
CA ALA A 94 5.53 -11.00 -4.28
C ALA A 94 4.06 -11.30 -3.92
N GLY A 95 3.40 -12.11 -4.74
CA GLY A 95 2.06 -12.62 -4.43
C GLY A 95 0.93 -11.61 -4.59
N ILE A 96 1.11 -10.52 -5.36
CA ILE A 96 0.03 -9.61 -5.70
C ILE A 96 -0.89 -10.25 -6.74
N LYS A 97 -2.18 -10.34 -6.42
CA LYS A 97 -3.24 -10.83 -7.31
C LYS A 97 -3.73 -9.75 -8.26
N GLY A 98 -3.76 -8.50 -7.81
CA GLY A 98 -4.20 -7.35 -8.60
C GLY A 98 -4.44 -6.10 -7.75
N TYR A 99 -5.23 -5.18 -8.29
CA TYR A 99 -5.49 -3.88 -7.69
C TYR A 99 -6.98 -3.58 -7.64
N LEU A 100 -7.42 -2.95 -6.56
CA LEU A 100 -8.76 -2.37 -6.42
C LEU A 100 -8.65 -0.85 -6.55
N VAL A 101 -9.59 -0.26 -7.28
CA VAL A 101 -9.65 1.18 -7.49
C VAL A 101 -10.85 1.74 -6.72
N TYR A 102 -10.58 2.78 -5.94
CA TYR A 102 -11.54 3.47 -5.12
C TYR A 102 -11.67 4.93 -5.55
N ARG A 103 -12.89 5.48 -5.44
CA ARG A 103 -13.20 6.87 -5.76
C ARG A 103 -14.08 7.51 -4.70
N GLN A 104 -13.72 8.71 -4.29
CA GLN A 104 -14.57 9.60 -3.53
C GLN A 104 -15.31 10.58 -4.45
N GLN A 105 -16.61 10.78 -4.19
CA GLN A 105 -17.50 11.60 -5.02
C GLN A 105 -17.31 13.13 -4.85
N GLY A 106 -16.31 13.59 -4.12
CA GLY A 106 -16.06 15.02 -3.96
C GLY A 106 -14.74 15.34 -3.29
N ARG A 107 -14.60 16.62 -2.92
CA ARG A 107 -13.35 17.20 -2.38
C ARG A 107 -13.15 16.92 -0.91
N TYR A 108 -14.22 16.71 -0.17
CA TYR A 108 -14.17 16.64 1.28
C TYR A 108 -14.43 15.21 1.73
N ASP A 109 -13.82 14.83 2.86
CA ASP A 109 -13.99 13.51 3.50
C ASP A 109 -15.40 13.20 4.01
N LYS A 110 -16.41 13.94 3.52
CA LYS A 110 -17.81 13.78 3.87
C LYS A 110 -18.50 12.76 2.98
N GLU A 111 -18.05 12.57 1.74
CA GLU A 111 -18.58 11.52 0.87
C GLU A 111 -17.86 10.19 1.11
N PRO A 112 -18.58 9.06 1.10
CA PRO A 112 -17.96 7.75 1.23
C PRO A 112 -17.07 7.44 0.02
N MET A 113 -16.02 6.66 0.29
CA MET A 113 -15.23 6.03 -0.75
C MET A 113 -16.05 4.92 -1.42
N VAL A 114 -16.11 4.91 -2.74
CA VAL A 114 -16.81 3.87 -3.52
C VAL A 114 -15.78 3.05 -4.28
N ARG A 115 -15.86 1.73 -4.17
CA ARG A 115 -15.06 0.82 -4.98
C ARG A 115 -15.58 0.79 -6.41
N LEU A 116 -14.72 1.09 -7.38
CA LEU A 116 -15.08 1.11 -8.80
C LEU A 116 -14.89 -0.25 -9.47
N THR A 117 -13.91 -1.03 -9.02
CA THR A 117 -13.62 -2.37 -9.55
C THR A 117 -14.32 -3.43 -8.68
N PRO A 118 -15.17 -4.30 -9.25
CA PRO A 118 -15.84 -5.34 -8.48
C PRO A 118 -14.85 -6.40 -7.95
N GLU A 119 -13.80 -6.67 -8.72
CA GLU A 119 -12.70 -7.58 -8.40
C GLU A 119 -11.35 -6.91 -8.65
N ALA A 120 -10.28 -7.48 -8.09
CA ALA A 120 -8.93 -6.97 -8.29
C ALA A 120 -8.49 -7.17 -9.75
N ILE A 121 -8.08 -6.08 -10.41
CA ILE A 121 -7.62 -6.10 -11.80
C ILE A 121 -6.10 -6.32 -11.85
N ALA A 122 -5.62 -7.10 -12.81
CA ALA A 122 -4.18 -7.37 -12.96
C ALA A 122 -3.40 -6.22 -13.61
N GLY A 123 -4.09 -5.40 -14.43
CA GLY A 123 -3.49 -4.25 -15.11
C GLY A 123 -3.12 -3.12 -14.15
N THR A 124 -2.25 -2.23 -14.61
CA THR A 124 -1.79 -1.04 -13.86
C THR A 124 -2.41 0.26 -14.38
N GLU A 125 -3.53 0.15 -15.09
CA GLU A 125 -4.31 1.26 -15.60
C GLU A 125 -5.80 0.98 -15.39
N PHE A 126 -6.58 2.05 -15.18
CA PHE A 126 -8.03 1.98 -15.07
C PHE A 126 -8.67 3.24 -15.64
N LEU A 127 -9.76 3.08 -16.40
CA LEU A 127 -10.55 4.19 -16.92
C LEU A 127 -11.86 4.31 -16.12
N ASP A 128 -12.03 5.40 -15.39
CA ASP A 128 -13.31 5.76 -14.79
C ASP A 128 -14.14 6.55 -15.81
N GLU A 129 -15.00 5.83 -16.53
CA GLU A 129 -15.94 6.41 -17.51
C GLU A 129 -17.07 7.22 -16.86
N SER A 130 -17.27 7.06 -15.55
CA SER A 130 -18.35 7.68 -14.78
C SER A 130 -17.87 8.86 -13.92
N SER A 131 -16.65 9.34 -14.15
CA SER A 131 -16.04 10.36 -13.29
C SER A 131 -16.81 11.68 -13.31
N GLY A 132 -17.42 12.02 -14.45
CA GLY A 132 -18.13 13.29 -14.64
C GLY A 132 -17.17 14.49 -14.62
N ASP A 133 -17.73 15.70 -14.57
CA ASP A 133 -16.99 16.96 -14.68
C ASP A 133 -16.54 17.56 -13.33
N LYS A 134 -16.84 16.88 -12.22
CA LYS A 134 -16.50 17.33 -10.87
C LYS A 134 -15.14 16.83 -10.42
N THR A 135 -14.57 17.51 -9.44
CA THR A 135 -13.36 17.06 -8.74
C THR A 135 -13.59 15.69 -8.09
N ARG A 136 -12.69 14.74 -8.33
CA ARG A 136 -12.70 13.39 -7.74
C ARG A 136 -11.37 13.10 -7.06
N ARG A 137 -11.42 12.30 -6.01
CA ARG A 137 -10.24 11.70 -5.39
C ARG A 137 -10.24 10.20 -5.64
N TYR A 138 -9.10 9.65 -6.01
CA TYR A 138 -8.92 8.23 -6.21
C TYR A 138 -7.81 7.69 -5.32
N GLU A 139 -7.98 6.43 -4.93
CA GLU A 139 -7.01 5.64 -4.18
C GLU A 139 -6.95 4.26 -4.83
N VAL A 140 -5.74 3.70 -4.91
CA VAL A 140 -5.51 2.35 -5.45
C VAL A 140 -4.95 1.48 -4.35
N VAL A 141 -5.51 0.29 -4.18
CA VAL A 141 -5.11 -0.68 -3.17
C VAL A 141 -4.65 -1.94 -3.85
N ALA A 142 -3.48 -2.45 -3.49
CA ALA A 142 -3.01 -3.76 -3.94
C ALA A 142 -3.71 -4.88 -3.14
N VAL A 143 -3.98 -5.99 -3.81
CA VAL A 143 -4.60 -7.18 -3.21
C VAL A 143 -3.66 -8.36 -3.38
N ASP A 144 -3.37 -9.07 -2.30
CA ASP A 144 -2.51 -10.26 -2.34
C ASP A 144 -3.26 -11.53 -2.81
N ALA A 145 -2.52 -12.62 -2.96
CA ALA A 145 -3.03 -13.93 -3.38
C ALA A 145 -4.02 -14.54 -2.38
N LEU A 146 -4.00 -14.09 -1.13
CA LEU A 146 -4.93 -14.52 -0.08
C LEU A 146 -6.23 -13.70 -0.13
N GLY A 147 -6.21 -12.55 -0.79
CA GLY A 147 -7.35 -11.62 -0.89
C GLY A 147 -7.30 -10.49 0.13
N GLN A 148 -6.17 -10.27 0.80
CA GLN A 148 -5.99 -9.16 1.74
C GLN A 148 -5.77 -7.87 0.96
N GLU A 149 -6.54 -6.85 1.31
CA GLU A 149 -6.35 -5.47 0.83
C GLU A 149 -5.21 -4.81 1.60
N GLY A 150 -4.33 -4.16 0.86
CA GLY A 150 -3.18 -3.44 1.40
C GLY A 150 -3.49 -2.02 1.88
N GLU A 151 -2.44 -1.26 2.12
CA GLU A 151 -2.56 0.18 2.38
C GLU A 151 -3.05 0.92 1.13
N PRO A 152 -3.90 1.94 1.29
CA PRO A 152 -4.26 2.82 0.18
C PRO A 152 -3.03 3.58 -0.32
N SER A 153 -2.97 3.79 -1.63
CA SER A 153 -1.98 4.68 -2.23
C SER A 153 -2.07 6.10 -1.68
N GLN A 154 -1.08 6.94 -2.03
CA GLN A 154 -1.30 8.38 -1.95
C GLN A 154 -2.55 8.76 -2.77
N PRO A 155 -3.41 9.64 -2.26
CA PRO A 155 -4.61 10.04 -2.98
C PRO A 155 -4.22 10.85 -4.21
N VAL A 156 -4.85 10.54 -5.35
CA VAL A 156 -4.72 11.31 -6.58
C VAL A 156 -6.01 12.05 -6.89
N TRP A 157 -5.88 13.28 -7.36
CA TRP A 157 -7.02 14.14 -7.67
C TRP A 157 -7.23 14.27 -9.17
N SER A 158 -8.46 14.09 -9.64
CA SER A 158 -8.86 14.52 -10.98
C SER A 158 -9.75 15.75 -10.93
N ARG A 159 -9.72 16.54 -12.00
CA ARG A 159 -10.46 17.79 -12.18
C ARG A 159 -10.31 18.72 -10.98
N ARG A 160 -9.06 18.93 -10.55
CA ARG A 160 -8.73 19.87 -9.46
C ARG A 160 -9.32 21.25 -9.75
N GLN A 161 -9.88 21.87 -8.71
CA GLN A 161 -10.29 23.28 -8.77
C GLN A 161 -9.08 24.15 -9.10
N TYR A 162 -9.29 25.25 -9.80
CA TYR A 162 -8.22 26.15 -10.27
C TYR A 162 -7.21 25.49 -11.22
N ARG A 163 -7.62 24.44 -11.96
CA ARG A 163 -6.79 23.76 -12.98
C ARG A 163 -6.02 24.71 -13.89
N GLU A 164 -6.65 25.82 -14.31
CA GLU A 164 -6.00 26.82 -15.18
C GLU A 164 -4.74 27.45 -14.55
N PHE A 165 -4.65 27.53 -13.23
CA PHE A 165 -3.47 28.08 -12.54
C PHE A 165 -2.31 27.08 -12.46
N TYR A 166 -2.60 25.78 -12.50
CA TYR A 166 -1.58 24.73 -12.35
C TYR A 166 -1.23 24.04 -13.67
N LYS A 167 -2.08 24.12 -14.71
CA LYS A 167 -1.83 23.60 -16.06
C LYS A 167 -0.43 23.87 -16.62
N PRO A 168 0.19 25.05 -16.44
CA PRO A 168 1.54 25.30 -16.95
C PRO A 168 2.61 24.44 -16.29
N TYR A 169 2.31 23.84 -15.13
CA TYR A 169 3.25 23.16 -14.25
C TYR A 169 2.97 21.66 -14.10
N VAL A 170 1.92 21.14 -14.74
CA VAL A 170 1.54 19.72 -14.65
C VAL A 170 1.43 19.10 -16.03
N ASP A 171 2.07 17.94 -16.19
CA ASP A 171 1.92 17.10 -17.37
C ASP A 171 0.47 16.60 -17.51
N ALA A 172 0.18 15.96 -18.64
CA ALA A 172 -1.12 15.30 -18.85
C ALA A 172 -1.45 14.28 -17.74
N TRP A 173 -0.43 13.75 -17.06
CA TRP A 173 -0.55 12.93 -15.87
C TRP A 173 -0.16 13.72 -14.63
N HIS A 174 -1.00 13.68 -13.61
CA HIS A 174 -0.78 14.43 -12.37
C HIS A 174 -1.24 13.68 -11.13
N GLN A 175 -0.71 14.09 -9.98
CA GLN A 175 -1.05 13.61 -8.64
C GLN A 175 -1.92 14.63 -7.92
#